data_AF-A0A1I2AG48-F1
#
_entry.id   AF-A0A1I2AG48-F1
#
_cell.length_a   1.000
_cell.length_b   1.000
_cell.length_c   1.000
_cell.angle_alpha   90.00
_cell.angle_beta   90.00
_cell.angle_gamma   90.00
#
_symmetry.space_group_name_H-M   'P 1'
#
loop_
_entity.id
_entity.type
_entity.pdbx_description
1 polymer ?
#
loop_
_entity_poly.entity_id
_entity_poly.type
_entity_poly.pdbx_seq_one_letter_code
_entity_poly.pdbx_strand_id
1 'polypeptide(L)'
;MNPFENIAVEDWFRHNRDSPWYGRYSLVFHQVVPFPKFKYDRMVLKLKDDKDALEMALFIYNELPDQVRQLIRLQRQKDVRGQYDFLEADEYFFDVYMATDKVYLPIENIYFAVQVLADVIEDCHFFMYCSDGDCSWIDEYKITDGRFSFNRDIYEEIPTYAWYLDYYIARAREHPDDVVFMRFTLYRIYKTILYLIKKYKTGMEILATIDLVQKTDMTEEEKKYFVSFYNLDRDCGDWYLLNEKYKLEEKYENI
;
A
#
# COMPACT_ATOMS: atom_id res chain seq x y z
N MET A 1 -7.31 5.99 -15.13
CA MET A 1 -8.70 6.46 -15.38
C MET A 1 -9.59 6.13 -14.18
N ASN A 2 -10.70 6.83 -13.94
CA ASN A 2 -11.67 6.46 -12.89
C ASN A 2 -12.86 5.68 -13.48
N PRO A 3 -12.90 4.33 -13.42
CA PRO A 3 -14.05 3.54 -13.86
C PRO A 3 -15.36 3.80 -13.11
N PHE A 4 -15.32 4.46 -11.95
CA PHE A 4 -16.46 4.61 -11.04
C PHE A 4 -17.11 6.00 -11.11
N GLU A 5 -16.54 6.92 -11.90
CA GLU A 5 -16.96 8.32 -11.96
C GLU A 5 -18.45 8.51 -12.33
N ASN A 6 -19.02 7.56 -13.08
CA ASN A 6 -20.40 7.62 -13.58
C ASN A 6 -21.40 6.77 -12.79
N ILE A 7 -21.02 6.26 -11.61
CA ILE A 7 -21.94 5.50 -10.75
C ILE A 7 -22.75 6.50 -9.91
N ALA A 8 -24.07 6.39 -9.98
CA ALA A 8 -25.00 7.25 -9.25
C ALA A 8 -24.82 7.11 -7.72
N VAL A 9 -25.04 8.19 -6.98
CA VAL A 9 -24.86 8.22 -5.50
C VAL A 9 -25.82 7.24 -4.81
N GLU A 10 -27.01 7.05 -5.38
CA GLU A 10 -28.02 6.11 -4.90
C GLU A 10 -27.64 4.63 -5.14
N ASP A 11 -26.58 4.41 -5.93
CA ASP A 11 -26.00 3.11 -6.23
C ASP A 11 -24.78 2.82 -5.36
N TRP A 12 -24.32 3.80 -4.56
CA TRP A 12 -23.23 3.61 -3.61
C TRP A 12 -23.61 2.53 -2.60
N PHE A 13 -22.63 1.71 -2.22
CA PHE A 13 -22.77 0.74 -1.12
C PHE A 13 -23.80 -0.37 -1.34
N ARG A 14 -24.20 -0.66 -2.59
CA ARG A 14 -25.12 -1.77 -2.85
C ARG A 14 -24.49 -3.13 -2.53
N HIS A 15 -25.27 -4.02 -1.92
CA HIS A 15 -25.03 -5.47 -1.96
C HIS A 15 -25.49 -6.02 -3.32
N ASN A 16 -24.88 -5.56 -4.41
CA ASN A 16 -25.30 -5.98 -5.74
C ASN A 16 -24.32 -7.00 -6.33
N ARG A 17 -24.73 -8.28 -6.32
CA ARG A 17 -24.00 -9.34 -7.04
C ARG A 17 -24.05 -9.15 -8.57
N ASP A 18 -25.00 -8.35 -9.04
CA ASP A 18 -25.15 -8.01 -10.46
C ASP A 18 -24.33 -6.76 -10.83
N SER A 19 -23.55 -6.19 -9.90
CA SER A 19 -22.57 -5.17 -10.26
C SER A 19 -21.57 -5.76 -11.26
N PRO A 20 -21.22 -5.04 -12.34
CA PRO A 20 -20.17 -5.49 -13.26
C PRO A 20 -18.79 -5.56 -12.58
N TRP A 21 -18.68 -5.00 -11.38
CA TRP A 21 -17.47 -4.98 -10.57
C TRP A 21 -17.57 -5.88 -9.32
N TYR A 22 -18.62 -6.71 -9.24
CA TYR A 22 -18.71 -7.75 -8.23
C TYR A 22 -17.76 -8.89 -8.55
N GLY A 23 -16.92 -9.27 -7.60
CA GLY A 23 -15.95 -10.32 -7.82
C GLY A 23 -15.41 -10.93 -6.54
N ARG A 24 -14.48 -11.86 -6.74
CA ARG A 24 -13.73 -12.54 -5.69
C ARG A 24 -12.29 -12.03 -5.75
N TYR A 25 -11.86 -11.28 -4.75
CA TYR A 25 -10.57 -10.58 -4.78
C TYR A 25 -9.66 -10.99 -3.62
N SER A 26 -8.38 -11.17 -3.89
CA SER A 26 -7.33 -11.15 -2.85
C SER A 26 -6.65 -9.78 -2.91
N LEU A 27 -7.04 -8.90 -1.99
CA LEU A 27 -6.67 -7.49 -2.04
C LEU A 27 -5.39 -7.22 -1.27
N VAL A 28 -4.45 -6.54 -1.92
CA VAL A 28 -3.20 -6.07 -1.33
C VAL A 28 -3.22 -4.55 -1.30
N PHE A 29 -2.77 -3.98 -0.18
CA PHE A 29 -2.70 -2.53 0.05
C PHE A 29 -1.27 -2.11 0.31
N HIS A 30 -0.80 -1.07 -0.35
CA HIS A 30 0.52 -0.48 -0.13
C HIS A 30 0.39 1.00 0.18
N GLN A 31 0.77 1.41 1.39
CA GLN A 31 0.67 2.79 1.82
C GLN A 31 1.97 3.56 1.54
N VAL A 32 1.85 4.68 0.82
CA VAL A 32 2.93 5.62 0.50
C VAL A 32 3.05 6.68 1.58
N VAL A 33 1.93 7.28 1.98
CA VAL A 33 1.88 8.27 3.07
C VAL A 33 0.58 8.14 3.89
N PRO A 34 0.60 8.34 5.21
CA PRO A 34 1.80 8.31 6.07
C PRO A 34 2.58 7.00 5.85
N PHE A 35 3.90 7.12 5.74
CA PHE A 35 4.73 5.97 5.43
C PHE A 35 4.76 5.05 6.66
N PRO A 36 4.16 3.84 6.59
CA PRO A 36 3.88 3.07 7.79
C PRO A 36 5.17 2.58 8.44
N LYS A 37 5.15 2.46 9.77
CA LYS A 37 6.17 1.67 10.48
C LYS A 37 6.14 0.23 9.94
N PHE A 38 7.30 -0.26 9.55
CA PHE A 38 7.50 -1.36 8.58
C PHE A 38 7.06 -2.76 9.01
N LYS A 39 6.34 -2.88 10.13
CA LYS A 39 6.08 -4.14 10.82
C LYS A 39 4.83 -4.86 10.33
N TYR A 40 3.95 -4.20 9.59
CA TYR A 40 2.61 -4.74 9.34
C TYR A 40 2.16 -4.58 7.88
N ASP A 41 1.58 -5.66 7.36
CA ASP A 41 0.87 -5.72 6.07
C ASP A 41 -0.54 -5.11 6.23
N ARG A 42 -0.59 -3.87 6.73
CA ARG A 42 -1.82 -3.15 7.05
C ARG A 42 -1.65 -1.68 6.69
N MET A 43 -2.74 -1.09 6.22
CA MET A 43 -2.80 0.33 5.94
C MET A 43 -3.57 1.04 7.03
N VAL A 44 -3.10 2.23 7.42
CA VAL A 44 -3.67 3.03 8.51
C VAL A 44 -4.15 4.37 7.95
N LEU A 45 -5.45 4.64 8.04
CA LEU A 45 -6.02 5.95 7.71
C LEU A 45 -6.32 6.68 9.02
N LYS A 46 -5.41 7.58 9.42
CA LYS A 46 -5.54 8.35 10.64
C LYS A 46 -6.67 9.39 10.49
N LEU A 47 -7.46 9.60 11.55
CA LEU A 47 -8.44 10.68 11.57
C LEU A 47 -7.76 12.04 11.74
N LYS A 48 -8.32 13.09 11.15
CA LYS A 48 -7.91 14.48 11.43
C LYS A 48 -8.06 14.77 12.92
N ASP A 49 -7.15 15.57 13.47
CA ASP A 49 -7.23 16.07 14.85
C ASP A 49 -8.29 17.18 14.97
N ASP A 50 -9.56 16.77 14.81
CA ASP A 50 -10.75 17.60 14.95
C ASP A 50 -11.84 16.78 15.67
N LYS A 51 -12.58 17.42 16.59
CA LYS A 51 -13.66 16.79 17.35
C LYS A 51 -14.77 16.28 16.44
N ASP A 52 -15.07 17.02 15.38
CA ASP A 52 -16.14 16.67 14.45
C ASP A 52 -15.75 15.47 13.57
N ALA A 53 -14.45 15.24 13.36
CA ALA A 53 -13.95 14.14 12.54
C ALA A 53 -14.29 12.77 13.13
N LEU A 54 -14.23 12.60 14.46
CA LEU A 54 -14.58 11.33 15.10
C LEU A 54 -16.08 11.04 15.02
N GLU A 55 -16.93 12.03 15.28
CA GLU A 55 -18.39 11.87 15.20
C GLU A 55 -18.81 11.49 13.77
N MET A 56 -18.25 12.20 12.78
CA MET A 56 -18.51 11.92 11.38
C MET A 56 -17.93 10.55 10.95
N ALA A 57 -16.74 10.18 11.40
CA ALA A 57 -16.15 8.87 11.12
C ALA A 57 -17.01 7.72 11.68
N LEU A 58 -17.56 7.87 12.90
CA LEU A 58 -18.48 6.91 13.49
C LEU A 58 -19.78 6.79 12.70
N PHE A 59 -20.35 7.92 12.27
CA PHE A 59 -21.53 7.93 11.41
C PHE A 59 -21.25 7.19 10.10
N ILE A 60 -20.21 7.58 9.37
CA ILE A 60 -19.82 6.95 8.10
C ILE A 60 -19.60 5.45 8.29
N TYR A 61 -18.84 5.04 9.30
CA TYR A 61 -18.54 3.63 9.56
C TYR A 61 -19.81 2.79 9.80
N ASN A 62 -20.80 3.34 10.49
CA ASN A 62 -22.07 2.66 10.75
C ASN A 62 -22.96 2.54 9.49
N GLU A 63 -22.76 3.39 8.50
CA GLU A 63 -23.46 3.33 7.21
C GLU A 63 -22.74 2.45 6.17
N LEU A 64 -21.46 2.10 6.39
CA LEU A 64 -20.73 1.21 5.48
C LEU A 64 -21.36 -0.20 5.43
N PRO A 65 -21.41 -0.84 4.25
CA PRO A 65 -21.84 -2.23 4.12
C PRO A 65 -20.99 -3.18 4.96
N ASP A 66 -21.60 -4.26 5.44
CA ASP A 66 -20.91 -5.24 6.29
C ASP A 66 -19.62 -5.79 5.66
N GLN A 67 -19.60 -6.07 4.35
CA GLN A 67 -18.38 -6.58 3.71
C GLN A 67 -17.27 -5.53 3.65
N VAL A 68 -17.62 -4.24 3.55
CA VAL A 68 -16.66 -3.14 3.57
C VAL A 68 -16.14 -2.90 4.98
N ARG A 69 -17.02 -2.91 5.99
CA ARG A 69 -16.63 -2.80 7.42
C ARG A 69 -15.67 -3.90 7.86
N GLN A 70 -15.80 -5.11 7.29
CA GLN A 70 -14.87 -6.20 7.58
C GLN A 70 -13.43 -5.89 7.13
N LEU A 71 -13.29 -5.09 6.06
CA LEU A 71 -12.02 -4.66 5.47
C LEU A 71 -11.50 -3.37 6.11
N ILE A 72 -12.36 -2.37 6.31
CA ILE A 72 -12.03 -1.04 6.83
C ILE A 72 -12.63 -0.93 8.23
N ARG A 73 -11.81 -1.10 9.27
CA ARG A 73 -12.26 -1.16 10.67
C ARG A 73 -11.89 0.12 11.40
N LEU A 74 -12.86 0.76 12.04
CA LEU A 74 -12.55 1.86 12.97
C LEU A 74 -11.99 1.27 14.28
N GLN A 75 -10.79 1.70 14.66
CA GLN A 75 -10.07 1.24 15.83
C GLN A 75 -9.58 2.43 16.66
N ARG A 76 -9.24 2.16 17.91
CA ARG A 76 -8.51 3.11 18.77
C ARG A 76 -7.19 2.50 19.19
N GLN A 77 -6.11 3.27 19.10
CA GLN A 77 -4.74 2.79 19.34
C GLN A 77 -4.59 2.06 20.68
N LYS A 78 -5.14 2.63 21.76
CA LYS A 78 -5.07 2.02 23.10
C LYS A 78 -5.67 0.61 23.17
N ASP A 79 -6.69 0.31 22.37
CA ASP A 79 -7.46 -0.93 22.43
C ASP A 79 -6.78 -2.06 21.64
N VAL A 80 -5.85 -1.72 20.74
CA VAL A 80 -5.06 -2.65 19.94
C VAL A 80 -3.57 -2.68 20.33
N ARG A 81 -3.17 -1.82 21.26
CA ARG A 81 -1.79 -1.70 21.74
C ARG A 81 -1.31 -3.07 22.27
N GLY A 82 -0.12 -3.49 21.83
CA GLY A 82 0.45 -4.81 22.11
C GLY A 82 0.19 -5.86 21.02
N GLN A 83 -0.84 -5.69 20.19
CA GLN A 83 -0.98 -6.44 18.93
C GLN A 83 -0.33 -5.66 17.79
N TYR A 84 -0.67 -4.37 17.70
CA TYR A 84 -0.16 -3.44 16.70
C TYR A 84 0.01 -2.05 17.34
N ASP A 85 1.16 -1.40 17.12
CA ASP A 85 1.43 -0.04 17.62
C ASP A 85 1.67 0.93 16.45
N PHE A 86 0.57 1.40 15.85
CA PHE A 86 0.59 2.22 14.64
C PHE A 86 0.77 3.70 14.93
N LEU A 87 0.07 4.19 15.95
CA LEU A 87 0.07 5.60 16.36
C LEU A 87 0.72 5.74 17.74
N GLU A 88 1.41 6.85 17.98
CA GLU A 88 2.03 7.11 19.29
C GLU A 88 0.97 7.40 20.36
N ALA A 89 -0.05 8.18 19.99
CA ALA A 89 -1.13 8.62 20.86
C ALA A 89 -2.35 7.69 20.80
N ASP A 90 -3.23 7.80 21.81
CA ASP A 90 -4.44 6.99 21.95
C ASP A 90 -5.60 7.48 21.05
N GLU A 91 -5.28 7.70 19.77
CA GLU A 91 -6.11 8.24 18.71
C GLU A 91 -6.97 7.15 18.03
N TYR A 92 -8.00 7.59 17.32
CA TYR A 92 -8.80 6.73 16.45
C TYR A 92 -8.24 6.73 15.02
N PHE A 93 -8.38 5.60 14.34
CA PHE A 93 -7.96 5.42 12.95
C PHE A 93 -8.77 4.31 12.28
N PHE A 94 -8.81 4.34 10.95
CA PHE A 94 -9.26 3.18 10.19
C PHE A 94 -8.07 2.26 9.88
N ASP A 95 -8.19 1.03 10.34
CA ASP A 95 -7.35 -0.10 9.99
C ASP A 95 -7.91 -0.76 8.74
N VAL A 96 -7.16 -0.70 7.64
CA VAL A 96 -7.51 -1.38 6.40
C VAL A 96 -6.72 -2.68 6.31
N TYR A 97 -7.45 -3.77 6.50
CA TYR A 97 -6.90 -5.10 6.55
C TYR A 97 -6.56 -5.61 5.14
N MET A 98 -5.32 -6.07 4.95
CA MET A 98 -4.97 -6.85 3.77
C MET A 98 -5.74 -8.17 3.80
N ALA A 99 -6.63 -8.35 2.82
CA ALA A 99 -7.37 -9.58 2.66
C ALA A 99 -6.44 -10.65 2.05
N THR A 100 -5.70 -11.34 2.93
CA THR A 100 -4.91 -12.53 2.54
C THR A 100 -5.80 -13.67 2.05
N ASP A 101 -7.06 -13.68 2.49
CA ASP A 101 -8.12 -14.54 1.98
C ASP A 101 -9.02 -13.78 1.00
N LYS A 102 -9.66 -14.55 0.11
CA LYS A 102 -10.53 -14.01 -0.94
C LYS A 102 -11.81 -13.41 -0.36
N VAL A 103 -12.07 -12.14 -0.64
CA VAL A 103 -13.29 -11.42 -0.28
C VAL A 103 -14.24 -11.26 -1.47
N TYR A 104 -15.54 -11.34 -1.20
CA TYR A 104 -16.58 -11.17 -2.21
C TYR A 104 -17.29 -9.84 -2.00
N LEU A 105 -17.08 -8.90 -2.91
CA LEU A 105 -17.74 -7.59 -2.86
C LEU A 105 -17.74 -6.94 -4.25
N PRO A 106 -18.62 -5.95 -4.48
CA PRO A 106 -18.43 -4.93 -5.52
C PRO A 106 -17.23 -4.05 -5.15
N ILE A 107 -16.17 -4.04 -5.96
CA ILE A 107 -14.91 -3.34 -5.61
C ILE A 107 -15.07 -1.82 -5.54
N GLU A 108 -16.04 -1.25 -6.25
CA GLU A 108 -16.42 0.17 -6.20
C GLU A 108 -16.86 0.60 -4.79
N ASN A 109 -17.31 -0.33 -3.95
CA ASN A 109 -17.66 -0.01 -2.56
C ASN A 109 -16.45 0.42 -1.73
N ILE A 110 -15.23 -0.06 -2.05
CA ILE A 110 -14.00 0.45 -1.40
C ILE A 110 -13.72 1.87 -1.89
N TYR A 111 -13.89 2.12 -3.19
CA TYR A 111 -13.75 3.46 -3.75
C TYR A 111 -14.67 4.47 -3.06
N PHE A 112 -15.97 4.16 -2.94
CA PHE A 112 -16.92 5.05 -2.26
C PHE A 112 -16.61 5.19 -0.78
N ALA A 113 -16.20 4.11 -0.09
CA ALA A 113 -15.82 4.17 1.32
C ALA A 113 -14.67 5.15 1.54
N VAL A 114 -13.61 5.07 0.73
CA VAL A 114 -12.47 6.00 0.83
C VAL A 114 -12.89 7.41 0.46
N GLN A 115 -13.73 7.58 -0.57
CA GLN A 115 -14.24 8.88 -0.99
C GLN A 115 -15.01 9.58 0.12
N VAL A 116 -15.94 8.89 0.81
CA VAL A 116 -16.71 9.49 1.91
C VAL A 116 -15.86 9.76 3.15
N LEU A 117 -14.80 8.97 3.35
CA LEU A 117 -13.88 9.16 4.47
C LEU A 117 -12.91 10.33 4.26
N ALA A 118 -12.73 10.82 3.04
CA ALA A 118 -11.72 11.82 2.70
C ALA A 118 -11.81 13.12 3.52
N ASP A 119 -13.01 13.51 3.92
CA ASP A 119 -13.22 14.71 4.72
C ASP A 119 -12.76 14.56 6.18
N VAL A 120 -12.67 13.33 6.69
CA VAL A 120 -12.41 13.05 8.12
C VAL A 120 -11.04 12.44 8.38
N ILE A 121 -10.33 11.97 7.34
CA ILE A 121 -8.99 11.40 7.47
C ILE A 121 -7.89 12.37 7.07
N GLU A 122 -6.72 12.23 7.68
CA GLU A 122 -5.53 12.97 7.31
C GLU A 122 -5.09 12.62 5.88
N ASP A 123 -4.21 13.47 5.33
CA ASP A 123 -3.61 13.26 4.01
C ASP A 123 -2.97 11.87 3.90
N CYS A 124 -3.36 11.15 2.85
CA CYS A 124 -2.87 9.81 2.62
C CYS A 124 -2.70 9.52 1.14
N HIS A 125 -1.81 8.59 0.83
CA HIS A 125 -1.58 8.08 -0.51
C HIS A 125 -1.29 6.59 -0.39
N PHE A 126 -2.04 5.77 -1.13
CA PHE A 126 -1.87 4.33 -1.13
C PHE A 126 -2.31 3.71 -2.45
N PHE A 127 -1.87 2.47 -2.66
CA PHE A 127 -2.31 1.63 -3.76
C PHE A 127 -3.10 0.44 -3.27
N MET A 128 -4.06 0.01 -4.06
CA MET A 128 -4.74 -1.27 -3.94
C MET A 128 -4.58 -2.04 -5.25
N TYR A 129 -4.34 -3.34 -5.17
CA TYR A 129 -4.40 -4.21 -6.34
C TYR A 129 -4.80 -5.61 -5.88
N CYS A 130 -5.17 -6.46 -6.84
CA CYS A 130 -5.50 -7.85 -6.56
C CYS A 130 -4.28 -8.75 -6.84
N SER A 131 -3.94 -9.64 -5.90
CA SER A 131 -2.78 -10.53 -6.00
C SER A 131 -3.08 -11.89 -6.65
N ASP A 132 -4.32 -12.16 -7.04
CA ASP A 132 -4.77 -13.49 -7.45
C ASP A 132 -4.58 -13.85 -8.93
N GLY A 133 -3.84 -13.06 -9.71
CA GLY A 133 -3.59 -13.34 -11.14
C GLY A 133 -4.81 -13.16 -12.06
N ASP A 134 -6.02 -13.18 -11.51
CA ASP A 134 -7.29 -12.99 -12.22
C ASP A 134 -7.68 -11.51 -12.38
N CYS A 135 -6.83 -10.57 -11.94
CA CYS A 135 -7.16 -9.15 -11.89
C CYS A 135 -5.94 -8.30 -12.24
N SER A 136 -6.02 -7.60 -13.36
CA SER A 136 -4.91 -6.88 -13.95
C SER A 136 -5.10 -5.37 -13.82
N TRP A 137 -5.22 -4.88 -12.59
CA TRP A 137 -5.34 -3.44 -12.33
C TRP A 137 -4.63 -3.06 -11.04
N ILE A 138 -4.18 -1.80 -10.99
CA ILE A 138 -3.73 -1.12 -9.78
C ILE A 138 -4.55 0.16 -9.62
N ASP A 139 -5.06 0.34 -8.42
CA ASP A 139 -5.77 1.54 -8.01
C ASP A 139 -4.85 2.39 -7.15
N GLU A 140 -4.77 3.67 -7.48
CA GLU A 140 -4.14 4.71 -6.68
C GLU A 140 -5.22 5.52 -5.99
N TYR A 141 -5.08 5.69 -4.69
CA TYR A 141 -5.93 6.52 -3.85
C TYR A 141 -5.07 7.60 -3.21
N LYS A 142 -5.48 8.86 -3.36
CA LYS A 142 -4.79 9.98 -2.74
C LYS A 142 -5.77 10.99 -2.19
N ILE A 143 -5.56 11.35 -0.92
CA ILE A 143 -6.28 12.39 -0.20
C ILE A 143 -5.28 13.46 0.17
N THR A 144 -5.56 14.70 -0.21
CA THR A 144 -4.73 15.87 0.08
C THR A 144 -5.61 17.05 0.39
N ASP A 145 -5.46 17.64 1.57
CA ASP A 145 -6.30 18.72 2.08
C ASP A 145 -7.80 18.38 2.01
N GLY A 146 -8.15 17.14 2.37
CA GLY A 146 -9.52 16.60 2.29
C GLY A 146 -10.03 16.32 0.87
N ARG A 147 -9.24 16.58 -0.17
CA ARG A 147 -9.64 16.30 -1.56
C ARG A 147 -9.26 14.88 -1.95
N PHE A 148 -10.26 14.11 -2.32
CA PHE A 148 -10.08 12.77 -2.85
C PHE A 148 -9.71 12.77 -4.33
N SER A 149 -8.73 11.94 -4.69
CA SER A 149 -8.34 11.64 -6.05
C SER A 149 -8.10 10.15 -6.21
N PHE A 150 -8.43 9.64 -7.39
CA PHE A 150 -8.37 8.23 -7.70
C PHE A 150 -7.98 7.98 -9.14
N ASN A 151 -7.12 6.98 -9.34
CA ASN A 151 -6.73 6.52 -10.66
C ASN A 151 -6.61 5.00 -10.69
N ARG A 152 -7.30 4.35 -11.63
CA ARG A 152 -7.06 2.95 -11.98
C ARG A 152 -6.22 2.87 -13.25
N ASP A 153 -5.14 2.10 -13.18
CA ASP A 153 -4.36 1.66 -14.34
C ASP A 153 -4.61 0.17 -14.59
N ILE A 154 -4.87 -0.18 -15.85
CA ILE A 154 -5.16 -1.56 -16.28
C ILE A 154 -3.91 -2.13 -16.95
N TYR A 155 -3.62 -3.38 -16.65
CA TYR A 155 -2.53 -4.16 -17.21
C TYR A 155 -3.09 -5.22 -18.16
N GLU A 156 -2.50 -5.35 -19.34
CA GLU A 156 -2.93 -6.37 -20.31
C GLU A 156 -2.38 -7.76 -19.95
N GLU A 157 -1.16 -7.79 -19.41
CA GLU A 157 -0.50 -9.00 -18.95
C GLU A 157 0.06 -8.76 -17.55
N ILE A 158 -0.26 -9.65 -16.59
CA ILE A 158 0.33 -9.67 -15.25
C ILE A 158 1.51 -10.64 -15.33
N PRO A 159 2.75 -10.18 -15.53
CA PRO A 159 3.79 -11.10 -15.96
C PRO A 159 4.32 -11.95 -14.80
N THR A 160 4.27 -11.43 -13.56
CA THR A 160 4.84 -12.10 -12.37
C THR A 160 4.22 -11.67 -11.04
N TYR A 161 4.57 -12.36 -9.95
CA TYR A 161 4.19 -12.03 -8.56
C TYR A 161 4.56 -10.59 -8.13
N ALA A 162 5.51 -9.95 -8.81
CA ALA A 162 6.06 -8.65 -8.44
C ALA A 162 5.79 -7.53 -9.45
N TRP A 163 4.83 -7.71 -10.37
CA TRP A 163 4.48 -6.73 -11.42
C TRP A 163 4.23 -5.31 -10.89
N TYR A 164 3.68 -5.17 -9.69
CA TYR A 164 3.43 -3.88 -9.03
C TYR A 164 4.73 -3.11 -8.74
N LEU A 165 5.87 -3.80 -8.55
CA LEU A 165 7.17 -3.15 -8.37
C LEU A 165 7.63 -2.48 -9.66
N ASP A 166 7.41 -3.12 -10.81
CA ASP A 166 7.75 -2.53 -12.10
C ASP A 166 6.95 -1.24 -12.34
N TYR A 167 5.69 -1.22 -11.94
CA TYR A 167 4.88 0.01 -11.92
C TYR A 167 5.50 1.09 -11.04
N TYR A 168 5.81 0.79 -9.78
CA TYR A 168 6.41 1.77 -8.86
C TYR A 168 7.76 2.28 -9.37
N ILE A 169 8.60 1.40 -9.91
CA ILE A 169 9.90 1.77 -10.50
C ILE A 169 9.71 2.71 -11.69
N ALA A 170 8.78 2.41 -12.60
CA ALA A 170 8.51 3.26 -13.75
C ALA A 170 8.05 4.65 -13.29
N ARG A 171 7.07 4.70 -12.39
CA ARG A 171 6.50 5.94 -11.88
C ARG A 171 7.52 6.78 -11.08
N ALA A 172 8.38 6.16 -10.30
CA ALA A 172 9.44 6.85 -9.57
C ALA A 172 10.50 7.44 -10.50
N ARG A 173 10.75 6.81 -11.67
CA ARG A 173 11.65 7.36 -12.70
C ARG A 173 11.05 8.55 -13.44
N GLU A 174 9.72 8.55 -13.63
CA GLU A 174 9.00 9.64 -14.27
C GLU A 174 8.89 10.87 -13.35
N HIS A 175 8.86 10.64 -12.03
CA HIS A 175 8.74 11.68 -11.01
C HIS A 175 9.86 11.60 -9.96
N PRO A 176 11.14 11.82 -10.35
CA PRO A 176 12.28 11.64 -9.46
C PRO A 176 12.34 12.66 -8.31
N ASP A 177 11.56 13.74 -8.39
CA ASP A 177 11.41 14.80 -7.39
C ASP A 177 10.38 14.46 -6.30
N ASP A 178 9.52 13.46 -6.49
CA ASP A 178 8.64 12.96 -5.44
C ASP A 178 9.42 12.07 -4.46
N VAL A 179 10.11 12.72 -3.51
CA VAL A 179 10.96 12.06 -2.51
C VAL A 179 10.17 11.05 -1.67
N VAL A 180 8.88 11.30 -1.41
CA VAL A 180 8.03 10.41 -0.60
C VAL A 180 7.74 9.14 -1.40
N PHE A 181 7.33 9.26 -2.66
CA PHE A 181 7.11 8.11 -3.53
C PHE A 181 8.41 7.37 -3.86
N MET A 182 9.53 8.09 -4.01
CA MET A 182 10.86 7.50 -4.19
C MET A 182 11.25 6.64 -2.98
N ARG A 183 11.10 7.17 -1.76
CA ARG A 183 11.31 6.44 -0.50
C ARG A 183 10.46 5.17 -0.44
N PHE A 184 9.19 5.29 -0.79
CA PHE A 184 8.26 4.15 -0.84
C PHE A 184 8.72 3.08 -1.84
N THR A 185 9.06 3.49 -3.06
CA THR A 185 9.50 2.58 -4.13
C THR A 185 10.78 1.85 -3.73
N LEU A 186 11.78 2.57 -3.23
CA LEU A 186 13.03 1.99 -2.73
C LEU A 186 12.78 0.97 -1.61
N TYR A 187 11.91 1.30 -0.65
CA TYR A 187 11.52 0.36 0.41
C TYR A 187 10.86 -0.92 -0.13
N ARG A 188 9.97 -0.80 -1.13
CA ARG A 188 9.32 -1.97 -1.72
C ARG A 188 10.33 -2.88 -2.41
N ILE A 189 11.29 -2.33 -3.14
CA ILE A 189 12.38 -3.09 -3.77
C ILE A 189 13.28 -3.72 -2.70
N TYR A 190 13.64 -2.95 -1.68
CA TYR A 190 14.43 -3.39 -0.53
C TYR A 190 13.82 -4.64 0.13
N LYS A 191 12.51 -4.64 0.40
CA LYS A 191 11.80 -5.79 0.99
C LYS A 191 11.83 -7.01 0.09
N THR A 192 11.67 -6.82 -1.21
CA THR A 192 11.77 -7.89 -2.21
C THR A 192 13.16 -8.50 -2.22
N ILE A 193 14.21 -7.68 -2.22
CA ILE A 193 15.60 -8.13 -2.15
C ILE A 193 15.86 -8.93 -0.88
N LEU A 194 15.42 -8.44 0.29
CA LEU A 194 15.56 -9.17 1.56
C LEU A 194 14.87 -10.54 1.51
N TYR A 195 13.67 -10.61 0.94
CA TYR A 195 12.96 -11.88 0.77
C TYR A 195 13.76 -12.86 -0.10
N LEU A 196 14.32 -12.38 -1.22
CA LEU A 196 15.14 -13.19 -2.12
C LEU A 196 16.42 -13.68 -1.42
N ILE A 197 17.15 -12.82 -0.70
CA ILE A 197 18.35 -13.23 0.05
C ILE A 197 18.02 -14.37 1.02
N LYS A 198 16.91 -14.25 1.76
CA LYS A 198 16.44 -15.30 2.69
C LYS A 198 16.04 -16.58 1.98
N LYS A 199 15.34 -16.47 0.84
CA LYS A 199 14.94 -17.61 -0.01
C LYS A 199 16.15 -18.44 -0.44
N TYR A 200 17.23 -17.78 -0.86
CA TYR A 200 18.44 -18.45 -1.37
C TYR A 200 19.49 -18.76 -0.28
N LYS A 201 19.29 -18.33 0.98
CA LYS A 201 20.22 -18.53 2.12
C LYS A 201 21.67 -18.14 1.83
N THR A 202 21.85 -17.07 1.06
CA THR A 202 23.11 -16.75 0.39
C THR A 202 24.17 -16.10 1.28
N GLY A 203 23.93 -15.93 2.59
CA GLY A 203 24.85 -15.22 3.50
C GLY A 203 25.06 -13.74 3.13
N MET A 204 24.32 -13.21 2.14
CA MET A 204 24.38 -11.83 1.65
C MET A 204 23.72 -10.82 2.58
N GLU A 205 23.60 -11.13 3.87
CA GLU A 205 22.81 -10.36 4.85
C GLU A 205 23.36 -8.95 5.08
N ILE A 206 24.56 -8.64 4.57
CA ILE A 206 25.17 -7.33 4.60
C ILE A 206 25.85 -7.11 3.23
N LEU A 207 25.23 -6.30 2.36
CA LEU A 207 25.79 -5.79 1.09
C LEU A 207 25.76 -6.75 -0.11
N ALA A 208 24.57 -7.05 -0.64
CA ALA A 208 24.43 -7.66 -1.96
C ALA A 208 24.82 -6.67 -3.07
N THR A 209 26.11 -6.51 -3.38
CA THR A 209 26.54 -5.73 -4.55
C THR A 209 26.01 -6.38 -5.84
N ILE A 210 25.87 -5.58 -6.90
CA ILE A 210 25.46 -6.10 -8.23
C ILE A 210 26.35 -7.28 -8.65
N ASP A 211 27.67 -7.19 -8.41
CA ASP A 211 28.63 -8.24 -8.74
C ASP A 211 28.43 -9.54 -7.96
N LEU A 212 27.99 -9.45 -6.70
CA LEU A 212 27.70 -10.63 -5.87
C LEU A 212 26.42 -11.31 -6.35
N VAL A 213 25.39 -10.52 -6.64
CA VAL A 213 24.09 -10.98 -7.17
C VAL A 213 24.25 -11.64 -8.54
N GLN A 214 25.14 -11.15 -9.39
CA GLN A 214 25.40 -11.77 -10.69
C GLN A 214 25.95 -13.21 -10.60
N LYS A 215 26.56 -13.58 -9.47
CA LYS A 215 27.16 -14.91 -9.25
C LYS A 215 26.19 -15.91 -8.60
N THR A 216 24.96 -15.52 -8.31
CA THR A 216 23.93 -16.40 -7.72
C THR A 216 23.11 -17.13 -8.79
N ASP A 217 22.32 -18.11 -8.35
CA ASP A 217 21.34 -18.85 -9.15
C ASP A 217 19.98 -18.13 -9.29
N MET A 218 19.91 -16.86 -8.91
CA MET A 218 18.72 -16.02 -9.11
C MET A 218 18.39 -15.87 -10.60
N THR A 219 17.11 -15.71 -10.91
CA THR A 219 16.66 -15.43 -12.28
C THR A 219 17.08 -14.01 -12.71
N GLU A 220 17.14 -13.75 -14.01
CA GLU A 220 17.46 -12.41 -14.52
C GLU A 220 16.44 -11.36 -14.07
N GLU A 221 15.17 -11.76 -13.90
CA GLU A 221 14.15 -10.89 -13.34
C GLU A 221 14.38 -10.58 -11.85
N GLU A 222 14.79 -11.57 -11.05
CA GLU A 222 15.15 -11.34 -9.65
C GLU A 222 16.36 -10.39 -9.53
N LYS A 223 17.38 -10.56 -10.39
CA LYS A 223 18.57 -9.70 -10.45
C LYS A 223 18.25 -8.27 -10.88
N LYS A 224 17.25 -8.06 -11.76
CA LYS A 224 16.79 -6.73 -12.20
C LYS A 224 16.39 -5.84 -11.02
N TYR A 225 15.79 -6.40 -9.95
CA TYR A 225 15.38 -5.61 -8.78
C TYR A 225 16.58 -5.08 -7.99
N PHE A 226 17.66 -5.85 -7.85
CA PHE A 226 18.91 -5.38 -7.25
C PHE A 226 19.47 -4.19 -8.04
N VAL A 227 19.56 -4.32 -9.36
CA VAL A 227 20.04 -3.23 -10.24
C VAL A 227 19.13 -1.99 -10.15
N SER A 228 17.82 -2.20 -10.09
CA SER A 228 16.85 -1.09 -10.00
C SER A 228 16.94 -0.34 -8.68
N PHE A 229 17.22 -1.03 -7.57
CA PHE A 229 17.42 -0.42 -6.25
C PHE A 229 18.54 0.64 -6.28
N TYR A 230 19.70 0.30 -6.85
CA TYR A 230 20.84 1.21 -6.94
C TYR A 230 20.64 2.32 -7.99
N ASN A 231 19.92 2.04 -9.06
CA ASN A 231 19.77 3.00 -10.17
C ASN A 231 18.70 4.06 -9.95
N LEU A 232 17.75 3.84 -9.03
CA LEU A 232 16.68 4.80 -8.74
C LEU A 232 17.22 6.07 -8.08
N ASP A 233 18.21 5.96 -7.21
CA ASP A 233 18.89 7.09 -6.60
C ASP A 233 20.39 6.97 -6.78
N ARG A 234 20.88 7.50 -7.90
CA ARG A 234 22.29 7.39 -8.33
C ARG A 234 23.26 8.14 -7.42
N ASP A 235 22.77 9.05 -6.59
CA ASP A 235 23.60 9.75 -5.60
C ASP A 235 24.00 8.81 -4.46
N CYS A 236 23.23 7.74 -4.24
CA CYS A 236 23.53 6.71 -3.26
C CYS A 236 24.24 5.52 -3.94
N GLY A 237 25.55 5.43 -3.75
CA GLY A 237 26.39 4.39 -4.36
C GLY A 237 26.23 2.99 -3.75
N ASP A 238 25.55 2.86 -2.61
CA ASP A 238 25.32 1.59 -1.95
C ASP A 238 24.06 1.59 -1.05
N TRP A 239 23.77 0.41 -0.51
CA TRP A 239 22.63 0.13 0.36
C TRP A 239 22.68 0.90 1.69
N TYR A 240 23.88 1.12 2.25
CA TYR A 240 24.05 1.86 3.51
C TYR A 240 23.63 3.31 3.33
N LEU A 241 24.08 3.96 2.25
CA LEU A 241 23.70 5.34 1.92
C LEU A 241 22.20 5.48 1.66
N LEU A 242 21.58 4.53 0.97
CA LEU A 242 20.13 4.49 0.78
C LEU A 242 19.39 4.39 2.12
N ASN A 243 19.83 3.48 3.00
CA ASN A 243 19.26 3.35 4.34
C ASN A 243 19.45 4.61 5.19
N GLU A 244 20.61 5.26 5.12
CA GLU A 244 20.84 6.50 5.86
C GLU A 244 19.95 7.65 5.37
N LYS A 245 19.82 7.80 4.04
CA LYS A 245 19.00 8.84 3.39
C LYS A 245 17.51 8.62 3.61
N TYR A 246 17.04 7.39 3.42
CA TYR A 246 15.60 7.07 3.37
C TYR A 246 15.06 6.32 4.59
N LYS A 247 15.91 5.92 5.54
CA LYS A 247 15.52 5.19 6.76
C LYS A 247 14.65 3.97 6.41
N LEU A 248 15.13 3.11 5.50
CA LEU A 248 14.40 1.93 5.03
C LEU A 248 14.40 0.79 6.07
N GLU A 249 15.43 0.75 6.91
CA GLU A 249 15.50 -0.11 8.09
C GLU A 249 15.06 0.67 9.34
N GLU A 250 14.09 0.14 10.08
CA GLU A 250 13.99 0.46 11.51
C GLU A 250 15.16 -0.23 12.21
N LYS A 251 16.01 0.53 12.90
CA LYS A 251 16.87 -0.06 13.93
C LYS A 251 15.93 -0.76 14.92
N TYR A 252 16.08 -2.06 15.10
CA TYR A 252 15.54 -2.76 16.25
C TYR A 252 16.24 -2.21 17.49
N GLU A 253 15.78 -1.07 18.01
CA GLU A 253 16.03 -0.76 19.40
C GLU A 253 15.09 -1.68 20.18
N ASN A 254 15.70 -2.68 20.82
CA ASN A 254 15.02 -3.64 21.69
C ASN A 254 14.05 -2.89 22.62
N ILE A 255 12.76 -3.18 22.49
CA ILE A 255 11.75 -2.96 23.52
C ILE A 255 11.40 -4.33 24.10
#